data_AF-A0A957SQ34-F1
#
_entry.id   AF-A0A957SQ34-F1
#
_cell.length_a   1.000
_cell.length_b   1.000
_cell.length_c   1.000
_cell.angle_alpha   90.00
_cell.angle_beta   90.00
_cell.angle_gamma   90.00
#
_symmetry.space_group_name_H-M   'P 1'
#
loop_
_entity.id
_entity.type
_entity.pdbx_description
1 polymer ?
#
loop_
_entity_poly.entity_id
_entity_poly.type
_entity_poly.pdbx_seq_one_letter_code
_entity_poly.pdbx_strand_id
1 'polypeptide(L)'
;QIYAGGHTHQQMLRRYCDAIILNPGSVGMAYELDRQTGEARNVGWAEYAMIDAAKSGQLQIDLRRLPVEVNIIVQNALASGMPRAEEWAEHWPK
;
A
#
# COMPACT_ATOMS: atom_id res chain seq x y z
N GLN A 1 12.88 17.81 7.94
CA GLN A 1 13.41 16.69 7.12
C GLN A 1 12.30 15.67 6.82
N ILE A 2 12.37 14.93 5.71
CA ILE A 2 11.46 13.80 5.44
C ILE A 2 12.27 12.51 5.33
N TYR A 3 11.80 11.46 6.00
CA TYR A 3 12.30 10.09 5.92
C TYR A 3 11.21 9.20 5.32
N ALA A 4 11.37 8.81 4.06
CA ALA A 4 10.46 7.92 3.36
C ALA A 4 10.97 6.47 3.43
N GLY A 5 10.17 5.57 4.00
CA GLY A 5 10.41 4.13 4.05
C GLY A 5 9.31 3.35 3.31
N GLY A 6 9.38 2.02 3.40
CA GLY A 6 8.41 1.11 2.78
C GLY A 6 8.33 -0.20 3.56
N HIS A 7 8.33 -1.34 2.85
CA HIS A 7 8.39 -2.71 3.40
C HIS A 7 7.13 -3.19 4.15
N THR A 8 6.49 -2.36 4.98
CA THR A 8 5.31 -2.78 5.77
C THR A 8 4.01 -2.85 4.97
N HIS A 9 4.01 -2.28 3.77
CA HIS A 9 2.86 -2.19 2.85
C HIS A 9 1.63 -1.46 3.42
N GLN A 10 1.82 -0.62 4.43
CA GLN A 10 0.74 0.19 5.01
C GLN A 10 1.12 1.66 4.98
N GLN A 11 0.20 2.49 4.48
CA GLN A 11 0.33 3.94 4.55
C GLN A 11 0.54 4.42 5.99
N MET A 12 1.53 5.28 6.19
CA MET A 12 1.83 5.88 7.48
C MET A 12 2.38 7.28 7.30
N LEU A 13 1.89 8.21 8.13
CA LEU A 13 2.51 9.53 8.29
C LEU A 13 2.62 9.83 9.78
N ARG A 14 3.84 10.09 10.25
CA ARG A 14 4.12 10.38 11.66
C ARG A 14 5.15 11.49 11.78
N ARG A 15 4.91 12.43 12.70
CA ARG A 15 5.93 13.40 13.12
C ARG A 15 6.87 12.77 14.14
N TYR A 16 8.17 13.00 13.98
CA TYR A 16 9.20 12.65 14.94
C TYR A 16 10.18 13.81 15.08
N CYS A 17 10.17 14.48 16.24
CA CYS A 17 10.90 15.73 16.45
C CYS A 17 10.58 16.78 15.35
N ASP A 18 11.60 17.23 14.64
CA ASP A 18 11.57 18.18 13.52
C ASP A 18 11.48 17.50 12.13
N ALA A 19 11.21 16.19 12.12
CA ALA A 19 11.10 15.39 10.91
C ALA A 19 9.72 14.75 10.73
N ILE A 20 9.44 14.36 9.49
CA ILE A 20 8.30 13.51 9.12
C ILE A 20 8.84 12.15 8.70
N ILE A 21 8.26 11.09 9.26
CA ILE A 21 8.45 9.71 8.83
C ILE A 21 7.22 9.32 8.01
N LEU A 22 7.45 8.87 6.79
CA LEU A 22 6.44 8.54 5.79
C LEU A 22 6.62 7.10 5.30
N ASN A 23 5.51 6.39 5.13
CA ASN A 23 5.42 5.18 4.32
C ASN A 23 4.29 5.37 3.30
N PRO A 24 4.55 5.26 1.98
CA PRO A 24 3.54 5.48 0.96
C PRO A 24 2.54 4.32 0.83
N GLY A 25 2.77 3.20 1.52
CA GLY A 25 2.01 1.97 1.37
C GLY A 25 2.64 1.03 0.35
N SER A 26 1.82 0.26 -0.36
CA SER A 26 2.26 -0.66 -1.40
C SER A 26 1.43 -0.53 -2.67
N VAL A 27 2.11 -0.46 -3.81
CA VAL A 27 1.46 -0.43 -5.12
C VAL A 27 0.89 -1.80 -5.48
N GLY A 28 1.58 -2.90 -5.13
CA GLY A 28 1.23 -4.24 -5.59
C GLY A 28 0.54 -5.13 -4.56
N MET A 29 0.71 -4.85 -3.26
CA MET A 29 0.19 -5.68 -2.17
C MET A 29 -0.15 -4.83 -0.94
N ALA A 30 -0.98 -3.81 -1.10
CA ALA A 30 -1.60 -3.14 0.04
C ALA A 30 -2.57 -4.11 0.74
N TYR A 31 -2.69 -3.97 2.06
CA TYR A 31 -3.58 -4.81 2.85
C TYR A 31 -4.20 -4.06 4.03
N GLU A 32 -5.36 -4.54 4.47
CA GLU A 32 -5.98 -4.17 5.73
C GLU A 32 -5.64 -5.22 6.79
N LEU A 33 -5.33 -4.77 8.00
CA LEU A 33 -5.10 -5.62 9.17
C LEU A 33 -6.25 -5.41 10.14
N ASP A 34 -7.02 -6.47 10.40
CA ASP A 34 -7.93 -6.50 11.53
C ASP A 34 -7.08 -6.54 12.82
N ARG A 35 -7.19 -5.51 13.65
CA ARG A 35 -6.39 -5.41 14.88
C ARG A 35 -6.92 -6.26 16.04
N GLN A 36 -8.14 -6.75 15.96
CA GLN A 36 -8.73 -7.64 16.96
C GLN A 36 -8.36 -9.10 16.67
N THR A 37 -8.44 -9.52 15.41
CA THR A 37 -8.16 -10.91 15.01
C THR A 37 -6.71 -11.11 14.56
N GLY A 38 -6.03 -10.05 14.12
CA GLY A 38 -4.69 -10.12 13.52
C GLY A 38 -4.70 -10.57 12.06
N GLU A 39 -5.88 -10.74 11.45
CA GLU A 39 -5.99 -11.20 10.06
C GLU A 39 -5.68 -10.08 9.07
N ALA A 40 -4.87 -10.39 8.06
CA ALA A 40 -4.54 -9.50 6.97
C ALA A 40 -5.28 -9.89 5.68
N ARG A 41 -5.85 -8.91 4.99
CA ARG A 41 -6.54 -9.10 3.71
C ARG A 41 -6.03 -8.11 2.68
N ASN A 42 -5.73 -8.58 1.47
CA ASN A 42 -5.36 -7.69 0.37
C ASN A 42 -6.53 -6.77 0.02
N VAL A 43 -6.23 -5.59 -0.52
CA VAL A 43 -7.25 -4.61 -0.92
C VAL A 43 -7.25 -4.36 -2.42
N GLY A 44 -8.39 -3.93 -2.96
CA GLY A 44 -8.59 -3.66 -4.38
C GLY A 44 -8.06 -2.31 -4.84
N TRP A 45 -6.99 -1.80 -4.23
CA TRP A 45 -6.34 -0.56 -4.65
C TRP A 45 -4.84 -0.58 -4.40
N ALA A 46 -4.11 0.16 -5.22
CA ALA A 46 -2.71 0.50 -5.00
C ALA A 46 -2.62 1.68 -4.01
N GLU A 47 -1.61 1.67 -3.15
CA GLU A 47 -1.26 2.79 -2.27
C GLU A 47 0.06 3.45 -2.69
N TYR A 48 0.07 4.78 -2.74
CA TYR A 48 1.27 5.57 -3.02
C TYR A 48 1.18 6.95 -2.37
N ALA A 49 2.27 7.71 -2.40
CA ALA A 49 2.30 9.09 -1.91
C ALA A 49 2.86 10.06 -2.96
N MET A 50 2.32 11.27 -3.00
CA MET A 50 2.89 12.41 -3.72
C MET A 50 3.45 13.41 -2.72
N ILE A 51 4.68 13.86 -2.93
CA ILE A 51 5.33 14.87 -2.10
C ILE A 51 5.62 16.09 -2.98
N ASP A 52 5.03 17.24 -2.62
CA ASP A 52 5.30 18.51 -3.26
C ASP A 52 5.98 19.44 -2.25
N ALA A 53 7.19 19.87 -2.60
CA ALA A 53 8.00 20.83 -1.85
C ALA A 53 8.34 22.09 -2.67
N ALA A 54 7.67 22.29 -3.81
CA ALA A 54 7.99 23.34 -4.78
C ALA A 54 7.33 24.70 -4.46
N LYS A 55 6.27 24.73 -3.65
CA LYS A 55 5.64 25.99 -3.22
C LYS A 55 6.35 26.58 -2.01
N SER A 56 6.77 27.82 -2.14
CA SER A 56 7.47 28.63 -1.13
C SER A 56 6.95 28.40 0.30
N GLY A 57 7.67 27.55 1.05
CA GLY A 57 7.46 27.31 2.48
C GLY A 57 6.38 26.29 2.85
N GLN A 58 5.69 25.66 1.89
CA GLN A 58 4.69 24.62 2.18
C GLN A 58 5.14 23.26 1.67
N LEU A 59 5.15 22.29 2.59
CA LEU A 59 5.28 20.87 2.27
C LEU A 59 3.88 20.26 2.19
N GLN A 60 3.54 19.69 1.03
CA GLN A 60 2.33 18.91 0.83
C GLN A 60 2.68 17.43 0.68
N ILE A 61 1.98 16.58 1.40
CA ILE A 61 2.09 15.11 1.29
C ILE A 61 0.68 14.57 1.08
N ASP A 62 0.42 14.02 -0.10
CA ASP A 62 -0.85 13.34 -0.41
C ASP A 62 -0.64 11.84 -0.34
N LEU A 63 -1.29 11.17 0.61
CA LEU A 63 -1.44 9.71 0.61
C LEU A 63 -2.63 9.35 -0.27
N ARG A 64 -2.39 8.55 -1.30
CA ARG A 64 -3.37 8.28 -2.36
C ARG A 64 -3.64 6.79 -2.49
N ARG A 65 -4.87 6.50 -2.91
CA ARG A 65 -5.34 5.16 -3.28
C ARG A 65 -5.84 5.20 -4.71
N LEU A 66 -5.51 4.20 -5.50
CA LEU A 66 -5.99 4.04 -6.87
C LEU A 66 -6.62 2.64 -7.02
N PRO A 67 -7.92 2.52 -7.34
CA PRO A 67 -8.54 1.22 -7.57
C PRO A 67 -7.79 0.40 -8.63
N VAL A 68 -7.72 -0.91 -8.42
CA VAL A 68 -7.11 -1.86 -9.37
C VAL A 68 -8.08 -2.98 -9.69
N GLU A 69 -7.94 -3.54 -10.90
CA GLU A 69 -8.75 -4.66 -11.38
C GLU A 69 -8.28 -5.98 -10.75
N VAL A 70 -8.77 -6.26 -9.53
CA VAL A 70 -8.40 -7.45 -8.74
C VAL A 70 -8.58 -8.74 -9.53
N ASN A 71 -9.67 -8.86 -10.28
CA ASN A 71 -9.94 -10.06 -11.08
C ASN A 71 -8.85 -10.33 -12.12
N ILE A 72 -8.33 -9.28 -12.76
CA ILE A 72 -7.24 -9.40 -13.74
C ILE A 72 -5.95 -9.84 -13.04
N ILE A 73 -5.66 -9.27 -11.87
CA ILE A 73 -4.48 -9.64 -11.07
C ILE A 73 -4.55 -11.13 -10.67
N VAL A 74 -5.68 -11.58 -10.13
CA VAL A 74 -5.90 -12.96 -9.70
C VAL A 74 -5.81 -13.92 -10.88
N GLN A 75 -6.48 -13.63 -12.00
CA GLN A 75 -6.43 -14.47 -13.19
C GLN A 75 -5.01 -14.62 -13.73
N ASN A 76 -4.25 -13.52 -13.80
CA ASN A 76 -2.86 -13.55 -14.25
C ASN A 76 -1.97 -14.35 -13.31
N ALA A 77 -2.16 -14.22 -11.99
CA ALA A 77 -1.40 -15.01 -11.01
C ALA A 77 -1.66 -16.52 -11.19
N LEU A 78 -2.92 -16.93 -11.31
CA LEU A 78 -3.31 -18.33 -11.54
C LEU A 78 -2.76 -18.87 -12.88
N ALA A 79 -2.72 -18.05 -13.92
CA ALA A 79 -2.20 -18.45 -15.24
C ALA A 79 -0.67 -18.42 -15.34
N SER A 80 0.04 -17.78 -14.40
CA SER A 80 1.48 -17.52 -14.52
C SER A 80 2.39 -18.70 -14.19
N GLY A 81 1.85 -19.78 -13.61
CA GLY A 81 2.65 -20.86 -13.03
C GLY A 81 3.28 -20.48 -11.67
N MET A 82 2.82 -19.40 -11.04
CA MET A 82 3.25 -19.00 -9.69
C MET A 82 2.97 -20.15 -8.70
N PRO A 83 3.96 -20.54 -7.88
CA PRO A 83 3.72 -21.54 -6.83
C PRO A 83 2.62 -21.09 -5.87
N ARG A 84 1.69 -22.01 -5.54
CA ARG A 84 0.57 -21.78 -4.59
C ARG A 84 -0.31 -20.59 -4.99
N ALA A 85 -0.56 -20.41 -6.29
CA ALA A 85 -1.35 -19.30 -6.80
C ALA A 85 -2.81 -19.31 -6.30
N GLU A 86 -3.38 -20.49 -6.13
CA GLU A 86 -4.74 -20.68 -5.60
C GLU A 86 -4.84 -20.15 -4.17
N GLU A 87 -3.92 -20.56 -3.30
CA GLU A 87 -3.87 -20.10 -1.90
C GLU A 87 -3.60 -18.60 -1.81
N TRP A 88 -2.71 -18.07 -2.66
CA TRP A 88 -2.46 -16.63 -2.73
C TRP A 88 -3.71 -15.85 -3.17
N ALA A 89 -4.50 -16.39 -4.10
CA ALA A 89 -5.72 -15.77 -4.60
C ALA A 89 -6.82 -15.66 -3.53
N GLU A 90 -6.87 -16.57 -2.55
CA GLU A 90 -7.86 -16.54 -1.46
C GLU A 90 -7.78 -15.29 -0.57
N HIS A 91 -6.61 -14.63 -0.54
CA HIS A 91 -6.40 -13.42 0.26
C HIS A 91 -6.91 -12.14 -0.41
N TRP A 92 -7.37 -12.22 -1.67
CA TRP A 92 -7.95 -11.09 -2.39
C TRP A 92 -9.46 -10.98 -2.16
N PRO A 93 -10.02 -9.77 -2.19
CA PRO A 93 -11.46 -9.59 -2.12
C PRO A 93 -12.13 -10.25 -3.35
N LYS A 94 -13.29 -10.88 -3.11
CA LYS A 94 -14.13 -11.51 -4.15
C LYS A 94 -15.06 -10.50 -4.80
#